data_AF-A0A9X6P8U1-F1
#
_entry.id   AF-A0A9X6P8U1-F1
#
_cell.length_a   1.000
_cell.length_b   1.000
_cell.length_c   1.000
_cell.angle_alpha   90.00
_cell.angle_beta   90.00
_cell.angle_gamma   90.00
#
_symmetry.space_group_name_H-M   'P 1'
#
loop_
_entity.id
_entity.type
_entity.pdbx_description
1 polymer ?
#
loop_
_entity_poly.entity_id
_entity_poly.type
_entity_poly.pdbx_seq_one_letter_code
_entity_poly.pdbx_strand_id
1 'polypeptide(L)'
;MEINCKELRKTARKQLKGNWVWVIGLLIIPGIIKRFSYAMAPYIMKDMIDSKYEMTATEAISESRKVMKGNKTTLFIIWLTFNIWYFIIGLVGIIIAFLSLKPFSKSMLADIAFQALFAFLIAIILIAIVNFLLSLYLQPYYRQTVANFYRTLVGDKYLKNEEN
;
A
#
# COMPACT_ATOMS: atom_id res chain seq x y z
N MET A 1 -14.67 -6.98 42.91
CA MET A 1 -14.13 -7.98 41.96
C MET A 1 -12.75 -7.49 41.53
N GLU A 2 -11.69 -7.96 42.19
CA GLU A 2 -10.32 -7.60 41.81
C GLU A 2 -9.92 -8.37 40.56
N ILE A 3 -9.64 -7.62 39.48
CA ILE A 3 -9.22 -8.22 38.22
C ILE A 3 -7.72 -8.50 38.31
N ASN A 4 -7.34 -9.78 38.37
CA ASN A 4 -5.94 -10.22 38.48
C ASN A 4 -5.24 -10.19 37.10
N CYS A 5 -4.27 -9.28 36.93
CA CYS A 5 -3.48 -9.11 35.70
C CYS A 5 -2.74 -10.38 35.23
N LYS A 6 -2.36 -11.31 36.14
CA LYS A 6 -1.68 -12.56 35.77
C LYS A 6 -2.63 -13.50 35.03
N GLU A 7 -3.88 -13.56 35.46
CA GLU A 7 -4.92 -14.38 34.83
C GLU A 7 -5.35 -13.79 33.49
N LEU A 8 -5.52 -12.46 33.38
CA LEU A 8 -5.77 -11.79 32.10
C LEU A 8 -4.68 -12.10 31.06
N ARG A 9 -3.40 -12.06 31.46
CA ARG A 9 -2.27 -12.33 30.56
C ARG A 9 -2.17 -13.80 30.14
N LYS A 10 -2.62 -14.74 30.98
CA LYS A 10 -2.74 -16.17 30.62
C LYS A 10 -3.89 -16.39 29.64
N THR A 11 -5.07 -15.82 29.93
CA THR A 11 -6.26 -15.94 29.08
C THR A 11 -6.01 -15.33 27.70
N ALA A 12 -5.40 -14.15 27.63
CA ALA A 12 -4.99 -13.54 26.37
C ALA A 12 -3.99 -14.43 25.60
N ARG A 13 -2.96 -14.99 26.25
CA ARG A 13 -2.02 -15.91 25.59
C ARG A 13 -2.68 -17.21 25.11
N LYS A 14 -3.72 -17.69 25.80
CA LYS A 14 -4.49 -18.87 25.41
C LYS A 14 -5.42 -18.58 24.22
N GLN A 15 -6.02 -17.38 24.17
CA GLN A 15 -6.81 -16.88 23.04
C GLN A 15 -5.95 -16.63 21.79
N LEU A 16 -4.68 -16.24 21.97
CA LEU A 16 -3.73 -16.01 20.88
C LEU A 16 -3.15 -17.33 20.30
N LYS A 17 -3.01 -18.39 21.11
CA LYS A 17 -2.52 -19.69 20.65
C LYS A 17 -3.58 -20.39 19.80
N GLY A 18 -3.37 -20.38 18.49
CA GLY A 18 -4.21 -21.09 17.51
C GLY A 18 -5.03 -20.17 16.60
N ASN A 19 -5.08 -18.86 16.88
CA ASN A 19 -5.88 -17.90 16.11
C ASN A 19 -5.04 -16.82 15.41
N TRP A 20 -3.94 -17.24 14.79
CA TRP A 20 -2.96 -16.35 14.16
C TRP A 20 -3.55 -15.46 13.06
N VAL A 21 -4.56 -15.95 12.31
CA VAL A 21 -5.24 -15.17 11.26
C VAL A 21 -5.92 -13.93 11.85
N TRP A 22 -6.58 -14.07 13.01
CA TRP A 22 -7.23 -12.94 13.67
C TRP A 22 -6.22 -11.94 14.23
N VAL A 23 -5.12 -12.42 14.80
CA VAL A 23 -4.06 -11.56 15.33
C VAL A 23 -3.38 -10.77 14.21
N ILE A 24 -3.09 -11.44 13.10
CA ILE A 24 -2.51 -10.83 11.90
C ILE A 24 -3.50 -9.81 11.32
N GLY A 25 -4.78 -10.16 11.16
CA GLY A 25 -5.81 -9.24 10.67
C GLY A 25 -5.97 -7.99 11.55
N LEU A 26 -5.94 -8.17 12.88
CA LEU A 26 -6.05 -7.08 13.86
C LEU A 26 -4.82 -6.18 13.91
N LEU A 27 -3.67 -6.64 13.40
CA LEU A 27 -2.43 -5.86 13.30
C LEU A 27 -2.25 -5.20 11.93
N ILE A 28 -2.79 -5.79 10.87
CA ILE A 28 -2.75 -5.25 9.49
C ILE A 28 -3.51 -3.93 9.40
N ILE A 29 -4.76 -3.89 9.87
CA ILE A 29 -5.62 -2.70 9.77
C ILE A 29 -4.97 -1.47 10.46
N PRO A 30 -4.55 -1.54 11.75
CA PRO A 30 -3.88 -0.41 12.39
C PRO A 30 -2.50 -0.12 11.77
N GLY A 31 -1.78 -1.13 11.26
CA GLY A 31 -0.52 -0.94 10.54
C GLY A 31 -0.69 -0.11 9.27
N ILE A 32 -1.71 -0.38 8.47
CA ILE A 32 -2.07 0.38 7.27
C ILE A 32 -2.44 1.82 7.63
N ILE A 33 -3.28 2.02 8.65
CA ILE A 33 -3.68 3.36 9.11
C ILE A 33 -2.47 4.17 9.61
N LYS A 34 -1.52 3.51 10.28
CA LYS A 34 -0.27 4.15 10.74
C LYS A 34 0.61 4.54 9.56
N ARG A 35 0.74 3.70 8.52
CA ARG A 35 1.47 4.05 7.30
C ARG A 35 0.97 5.36 6.69
N PHE A 36 -0.35 5.54 6.59
CA PHE A 36 -0.93 6.79 6.09
C PHE A 36 -0.68 7.98 7.01
N SER A 37 -0.60 7.77 8.32
CA SER A 37 -0.31 8.85 9.28
C SER A 37 1.10 9.44 9.12
N TYR A 38 2.03 8.68 8.53
CA TYR A 38 3.43 9.09 8.31
C TYR A 38 3.75 9.45 6.85
N ALA A 39 2.77 9.35 5.95
CA ALA A 39 2.99 9.54 4.52
C ALA A 39 3.39 10.98 4.14
N MET A 40 3.10 11.96 5.00
CA MET A 40 3.42 13.37 4.77
C MET A 40 4.79 13.79 5.34
N ALA A 41 5.41 12.97 6.19
CA ALA A 41 6.72 13.25 6.76
C ALA A 41 7.80 13.64 5.72
N PRO A 42 7.95 12.94 4.57
CA PRO A 42 8.96 13.35 3.58
C PRO A 42 8.65 14.69 2.90
N TYR A 43 7.37 15.05 2.74
CA TYR A 43 6.97 16.33 2.14
C TYR A 43 7.24 17.49 3.12
N ILE A 44 6.88 17.31 4.39
CA ILE A 44 7.16 18.29 5.46
C ILE A 44 8.67 18.49 5.60
N MET A 45 9.46 17.41 5.61
CA MET A 45 10.91 17.50 5.72
C MET A 45 11.53 18.25 4.54
N LYS A 46 11.04 18.02 3.32
CA LYS A 46 11.48 18.74 2.13
C LYS A 46 11.21 20.24 2.25
N ASP A 47 9.98 20.63 2.54
CA ASP A 47 9.61 22.06 2.65
C ASP A 47 10.38 22.80 3.76
N MET A 48 10.68 22.10 4.87
CA MET A 48 11.43 22.68 5.98
C MET A 48 12.93 22.83 5.67
N ILE A 49 13.53 21.86 4.97
CA ILE A 49 14.91 21.98 4.47
C ILE A 49 15.01 23.15 3.49
N ASP A 50 14.03 23.27 2.58
CA ASP A 50 13.97 24.38 1.62
C ASP A 50 13.88 25.74 2.36
N SER A 51 13.25 25.79 3.54
CA SER A 51 13.14 26.99 4.40
C SER A 51 14.28 27.19 5.41
N LYS A 52 15.42 26.50 5.28
CA LYS A 52 16.58 26.56 6.21
C LYS A 52 16.30 26.24 7.69
N TYR A 53 15.21 25.55 8.01
CA TYR A 53 14.91 25.15 9.39
C TYR A 53 15.53 23.77 9.67
N GLU A 54 16.49 23.69 10.59
CA GLU A 54 17.07 22.42 11.01
C GLU A 54 16.10 21.67 11.94
N MET A 55 15.57 20.54 11.46
CA MET A 55 14.64 19.71 12.21
C MET A 55 15.13 18.25 12.27
N THR A 56 14.92 17.59 13.40
CA THR A 56 15.21 16.16 13.54
C THR A 56 14.12 15.33 12.83
N ALA A 57 14.47 14.20 12.22
CA ALA A 57 13.52 13.31 11.53
C ALA A 57 12.29 12.93 12.39
N THR A 58 12.46 12.85 13.71
CA THR A 58 11.39 12.55 14.68
C THR A 58 10.32 13.64 14.74
N GLU A 59 10.71 14.90 14.60
CA GLU A 59 9.80 16.04 14.65
C GLU A 59 8.96 16.11 13.37
N ALA A 60 9.56 15.88 12.19
CA ALA A 60 8.83 15.78 10.93
C ALA A 60 7.77 14.66 10.95
N ILE A 61 8.08 13.52 11.56
CA ILE A 61 7.12 12.42 11.77
C ILE A 61 5.99 12.83 12.72
N SER A 62 6.31 13.60 13.77
CA SER A 62 5.32 14.10 14.72
C SER A 62 4.36 15.09 14.06
N GLU A 63 4.88 16.02 13.28
CA GLU A 63 4.09 16.99 12.52
C GLU A 63 3.22 16.30 11.46
N SER A 64 3.77 15.31 10.73
CA SER A 64 2.97 14.50 9.80
C SER A 64 1.76 13.88 10.49
N ARG A 65 1.90 13.37 11.72
CA ARG A 65 0.75 12.81 12.47
C ARG A 65 -0.30 13.85 12.82
N LYS A 66 0.11 15.07 13.16
CA LYS A 66 -0.80 16.18 13.49
C LYS A 66 -1.58 16.61 12.27
N VAL A 67 -0.89 16.86 11.16
CA VAL A 67 -1.48 17.28 9.88
C VAL A 67 -2.42 16.21 9.30
N MET A 68 -2.07 14.94 9.46
CA MET A 68 -2.90 13.81 9.00
C MET A 68 -4.09 13.48 9.91
N LYS A 69 -4.26 14.14 11.07
CA LYS A 69 -5.38 13.84 11.97
C LYS A 69 -6.70 14.29 11.32
N GLY A 70 -7.61 13.33 11.10
CA GLY A 70 -8.90 13.56 10.42
C GLY A 70 -8.90 13.24 8.93
N ASN A 71 -7.74 13.26 8.25
CA ASN A 71 -7.66 13.12 6.79
C ASN A 71 -7.02 11.80 6.30
N LYS A 72 -6.82 10.83 7.20
CA LYS A 72 -6.19 9.52 6.89
C LYS A 72 -7.00 8.71 5.88
N THR A 73 -8.33 8.78 5.98
CA THR A 73 -9.25 8.05 5.10
C THR A 73 -9.18 8.57 3.66
N THR A 74 -9.01 9.89 3.47
CA THR A 74 -8.86 10.48 2.14
C THR A 74 -7.62 9.93 1.43
N LEU A 75 -6.49 9.87 2.14
CA LEU A 75 -5.27 9.28 1.58
C LEU A 75 -5.41 7.77 1.31
N PHE A 76 -6.18 7.06 2.13
CA PHE A 76 -6.53 5.66 1.88
C PHE A 76 -7.35 5.50 0.60
N ILE A 77 -8.34 6.35 0.35
CA ILE A 77 -9.16 6.31 -0.87
C ILE A 77 -8.30 6.60 -2.10
N ILE A 78 -7.40 7.59 -2.02
CA ILE A 78 -6.42 7.87 -3.08
C ILE A 78 -5.61 6.60 -3.36
N TRP A 79 -4.97 6.03 -2.34
CA TRP A 79 -4.17 4.82 -2.48
C TRP A 79 -4.98 3.66 -3.07
N LEU A 80 -6.21 3.43 -2.60
CA LEU A 80 -7.08 2.37 -3.06
C LEU A 80 -7.44 2.54 -4.54
N THR A 81 -7.83 3.75 -4.95
CA THR A 81 -8.18 4.06 -6.35
C THR A 81 -7.03 3.70 -7.29
N PHE A 82 -5.79 4.04 -6.93
CA PHE A 82 -4.62 3.73 -7.73
C PHE A 82 -4.27 2.23 -7.73
N ASN A 83 -4.48 1.52 -6.61
CA ASN A 83 -4.21 0.08 -6.51
C ASN A 83 -5.28 -0.79 -7.19
N ILE A 84 -6.53 -0.31 -7.28
CA ILE A 84 -7.63 -1.01 -7.96
C ILE A 84 -7.28 -1.25 -9.43
N TRP A 85 -6.65 -0.30 -10.12
CA TRP A 85 -6.26 -0.47 -11.52
C TRP A 85 -5.32 -1.67 -11.73
N TYR A 86 -4.28 -1.80 -10.90
CA TYR A 86 -3.38 -2.95 -10.95
C TYR A 86 -4.10 -4.26 -10.63
N PHE A 87 -5.02 -4.23 -9.67
CA PHE A 87 -5.80 -5.40 -9.29
C PHE A 87 -6.74 -5.88 -10.41
N ILE A 88 -7.46 -4.96 -11.07
CA ILE A 88 -8.36 -5.29 -12.18
C ILE A 88 -7.57 -5.91 -13.33
N ILE A 89 -6.44 -5.30 -13.73
CA ILE A 89 -5.61 -5.82 -14.82
C ILE A 89 -5.05 -7.21 -14.47
N GLY A 90 -4.58 -7.40 -13.23
CA GLY A 90 -4.11 -8.70 -12.77
C GLY A 90 -5.20 -9.77 -12.86
N LEU A 91 -6.42 -9.46 -12.44
CA LEU A 91 -7.56 -10.38 -12.45
C LEU A 91 -7.96 -10.74 -13.89
N VAL A 92 -8.06 -9.75 -14.78
CA VAL A 92 -8.33 -9.97 -16.22
C VAL A 92 -7.23 -10.81 -16.86
N GLY A 93 -5.97 -10.54 -16.54
CA GLY A 93 -4.82 -11.32 -17.03
C GLY A 93 -4.90 -12.79 -16.64
N ILE A 94 -5.27 -13.09 -15.38
CA ILE A 94 -5.46 -14.46 -14.89
C ILE A 94 -6.60 -15.16 -15.63
N ILE A 95 -7.72 -14.47 -15.87
CA ILE A 95 -8.86 -15.03 -16.61
C ILE A 95 -8.43 -15.41 -18.04
N ILE A 96 -7.69 -14.52 -18.73
CA ILE A 96 -7.18 -14.78 -20.08
C ILE A 96 -6.20 -15.96 -20.09
N ALA A 97 -5.32 -16.05 -19.10
CA ALA A 97 -4.39 -17.15 -18.95
C ALA A 97 -5.13 -18.48 -18.77
N PHE A 98 -6.17 -18.51 -17.93
CA PHE A 98 -6.98 -19.69 -17.68
C PHE A 98 -7.76 -20.13 -18.93
N LEU A 99 -8.33 -19.18 -19.69
CA LEU A 99 -9.06 -19.46 -20.93
C LEU A 99 -8.13 -20.02 -22.03
N SER A 100 -6.85 -19.64 -22.01
CA SER A 100 -5.84 -20.13 -22.95
C SER A 100 -5.48 -21.61 -22.74
N LEU A 101 -5.77 -22.17 -21.57
CA LEU A 101 -5.55 -23.59 -21.24
C LEU A 101 -6.63 -24.53 -21.82
N LYS A 102 -7.22 -24.21 -22.99
CA LYS A 102 -8.20 -25.10 -23.64
C LYS A 102 -7.65 -26.53 -23.75
N PRO A 103 -8.48 -27.57 -23.49
CA PRO A 103 -8.04 -28.96 -23.51
C PRO A 103 -7.64 -29.34 -24.93
N PHE A 104 -6.33 -29.39 -25.20
CA PHE A 104 -5.80 -29.84 -26.47
C PHE A 104 -6.02 -31.37 -26.59
N SER A 105 -6.51 -31.79 -27.74
CA SER A 105 -6.85 -33.18 -28.05
C SER A 105 -5.66 -34.14 -27.95
N LYS A 106 -5.90 -35.32 -27.35
CA LYS A 106 -5.06 -36.54 -27.34
C LYS A 106 -3.57 -36.33 -27.64
N SER A 107 -2.85 -35.68 -26.73
CA SER A 107 -1.39 -35.65 -26.70
C SER A 107 -0.86 -36.29 -25.40
N MET A 108 0.40 -36.70 -25.40
CA MET A 108 1.05 -37.33 -24.24
C MET A 108 1.11 -36.33 -23.07
N LEU A 109 0.96 -36.79 -21.82
CA LEU A 109 0.93 -35.92 -20.63
C LEU A 109 2.13 -34.95 -20.55
N ALA A 110 3.29 -35.35 -21.07
CA ALA A 110 4.51 -34.54 -21.10
C ALA A 110 4.39 -33.31 -22.03
N ASP A 111 3.75 -33.45 -23.19
CA ASP A 111 3.60 -32.37 -24.17
C ASP A 111 2.62 -31.30 -23.68
N ILE A 112 1.55 -31.74 -23.02
CA ILE A 112 0.54 -30.85 -22.40
C ILE A 112 1.18 -30.01 -21.29
N ALA A 113 2.01 -30.63 -20.43
CA ALA A 113 2.68 -29.94 -19.34
C ALA A 113 3.68 -28.89 -19.87
N PHE A 114 4.48 -29.25 -20.87
CA PHE A 114 5.44 -28.33 -21.49
C PHE A 114 4.74 -27.13 -22.13
N GLN A 115 3.69 -27.37 -22.91
CA GLN A 115 2.92 -26.29 -23.56
C GLN A 115 2.21 -25.38 -22.55
N ALA A 116 1.62 -25.94 -21.49
CA ALA A 116 0.95 -25.17 -20.45
C ALA A 116 1.92 -24.25 -19.70
N LEU A 117 3.14 -24.73 -19.41
CA LEU A 117 4.19 -23.91 -18.78
C LEU A 117 4.61 -22.74 -19.67
N PHE A 118 4.82 -22.97 -20.97
CA PHE A 118 5.14 -21.90 -21.92
C PHE A 118 4.02 -20.87 -22.04
N ALA A 119 2.76 -21.33 -22.15
CA ALA A 119 1.61 -20.43 -22.18
C ALA A 119 1.48 -19.59 -20.90
N PHE A 120 1.70 -20.20 -19.74
CA PHE A 120 1.69 -19.53 -18.45
C PHE A 120 2.81 -18.49 -18.31
N LEU A 121 4.04 -18.84 -18.75
CA LEU A 121 5.17 -17.90 -18.77
C LEU A 121 4.89 -16.70 -19.69
N ILE A 122 4.36 -16.93 -20.90
CA ILE A 122 3.98 -15.86 -21.82
C ILE A 122 2.91 -14.97 -21.18
N ALA A 123 1.90 -15.55 -20.53
CA ALA A 123 0.86 -14.78 -19.85
C ALA A 123 1.44 -13.93 -18.71
N ILE A 124 2.35 -14.48 -17.90
CA ILE A 124 3.03 -13.72 -16.83
C ILE A 124 3.82 -12.55 -17.43
N ILE A 125 4.58 -12.79 -18.51
CA ILE A 125 5.38 -11.76 -19.16
C ILE A 125 4.46 -10.66 -19.70
N LEU A 126 3.36 -11.00 -20.36
CA LEU A 126 2.38 -10.03 -20.86
C LEU A 126 1.77 -9.22 -19.72
N ILE A 127 1.34 -9.86 -18.64
CA ILE A 127 0.79 -9.18 -17.45
C ILE A 127 1.85 -8.25 -16.84
N ALA A 128 3.11 -8.67 -16.76
CA ALA A 128 4.21 -7.85 -16.26
C ALA A 128 4.47 -6.63 -17.14
N ILE A 129 4.47 -6.80 -18.47
CA ILE A 129 4.63 -5.70 -19.43
C ILE A 129 3.49 -4.69 -19.28
N VAL A 130 2.24 -5.15 -19.23
CA VAL A 130 1.08 -4.26 -19.07
C VAL A 130 1.15 -3.50 -17.74
N ASN A 131 1.50 -4.18 -16.64
CA ASN A 131 1.68 -3.52 -15.34
C ASN A 131 2.84 -2.52 -15.33
N PHE A 132 3.94 -2.85 -16.00
CA PHE A 132 5.08 -1.94 -16.15
C PHE A 132 4.67 -0.67 -16.90
N LEU A 133 3.99 -0.81 -18.04
CA LEU A 133 3.46 0.31 -18.81
C LEU A 133 2.47 1.15 -18.01
N LEU A 134 1.54 0.49 -17.31
CA LEU A 134 0.61 1.18 -16.43
C LEU A 134 1.36 1.96 -15.35
N SER A 135 2.45 1.42 -14.80
CA SER A 135 3.22 2.07 -13.74
C SER A 135 3.92 3.35 -14.20
N LEU A 136 4.37 3.41 -15.47
CA LEU A 136 4.95 4.62 -16.05
C LEU A 136 3.94 5.77 -16.08
N TYR A 137 2.66 5.46 -16.27
CA TYR A 137 1.58 6.45 -16.23
C TYR A 137 1.07 6.66 -14.81
N LEU A 138 0.71 5.63 -14.06
CA LEU A 138 0.04 5.79 -12.77
C LEU A 138 0.93 6.36 -11.67
N GLN A 139 2.24 6.05 -11.66
CA GLN A 139 3.14 6.56 -10.62
C GLN A 139 3.26 8.09 -10.59
N PRO A 140 3.52 8.80 -11.71
CA PRO A 140 3.60 10.26 -11.68
C PRO A 140 2.26 10.89 -11.24
N TYR A 141 1.13 10.37 -11.73
CA TYR A 141 -0.21 10.85 -11.32
C TYR A 141 -0.48 10.63 -9.83
N TYR A 142 -0.10 9.46 -9.30
CA TYR A 142 -0.20 9.18 -7.86
C TYR A 142 0.63 10.16 -7.03
N ARG A 143 1.91 10.37 -7.41
CA ARG A 143 2.82 11.30 -6.70
C ARG A 143 2.29 12.72 -6.73
N GLN A 144 1.76 13.17 -7.87
CA GLN A 144 1.16 14.49 -8.01
C GLN A 144 -0.11 14.64 -7.18
N THR A 145 -0.97 13.62 -7.17
CA THR A 145 -2.20 13.63 -6.36
C THR A 145 -1.89 13.73 -4.86
N VAL A 146 -0.88 12.97 -4.39
CA VAL A 146 -0.43 13.02 -2.99
C VAL A 146 0.21 14.37 -2.66
N ALA A 147 1.00 14.95 -3.57
CA ALA A 147 1.58 16.28 -3.40
C ALA A 147 0.50 17.38 -3.34
N ASN A 148 -0.50 17.33 -4.20
CA ASN A 148 -1.64 18.25 -4.15
C ASN A 148 -2.41 18.09 -2.84
N PHE A 149 -2.68 16.86 -2.44
CA PHE A 149 -3.32 16.58 -1.15
C PHE A 149 -2.51 17.15 0.02
N TYR A 150 -1.19 16.98 0.02
CA TYR A 150 -0.31 17.60 1.01
C TYR A 150 -0.47 19.13 1.06
N ARG A 151 -0.47 19.81 -0.09
CA ARG A 151 -0.70 21.27 -0.15
C ARG A 151 -2.07 21.67 0.39
N THR A 152 -3.12 20.87 0.16
CA THR A 152 -4.44 21.16 0.74
C THR A 152 -4.49 21.03 2.26
N LEU A 153 -3.60 20.24 2.86
CA LEU A 153 -3.56 20.06 4.32
C LEU A 153 -2.78 21.15 5.04
N VAL A 154 -1.71 21.63 4.40
CA VAL A 154 -0.69 22.48 5.04
C VAL A 154 -0.73 23.92 4.54
N GLY A 155 -1.23 24.16 3.32
CA GLY A 155 -1.17 25.47 2.67
C GLY A 155 0.27 25.96 2.56
N ASP A 156 0.49 27.24 2.87
CA ASP A 156 1.81 27.89 2.83
C ASP A 156 2.54 27.88 4.18
N LYS A 157 2.05 27.11 5.16
CA LYS A 157 2.53 27.13 6.55
C LYS A 157 4.05 26.91 6.68
N TYR A 158 4.64 26.12 5.79
CA TYR A 158 6.08 25.84 5.80
C TYR A 158 6.82 26.52 4.64
N LEU A 159 6.18 27.38 3.84
CA LEU A 159 6.81 28.11 2.73
C LEU A 159 7.12 29.57 3.09
N LYS A 160 6.52 30.12 4.16
CA LYS A 160 6.51 31.56 4.49
C LYS A 160 7.47 32.01 5.59
N ASN A 161 8.33 31.13 6.12
CA ASN A 161 9.21 31.48 7.23
C ASN A 161 10.47 32.29 6.82
N GLU A 162 10.57 32.75 5.57
CA GLU A 162 11.69 33.58 5.09
C GLU A 162 11.51 35.10 5.36
N GLU A 163 10.41 35.56 5.96
CA GLU A 163 10.12 37.00 6.16
C GLU A 163 10.09 37.50 7.64
N ASN A 164 10.72 36.82 8.60
CA ASN A 164 10.91 37.37 9.96
C ASN A 164 12.37 37.44 10.38
#